data_AF-A0A7C1ZYL8-F1
#
_entry.id   AF-A0A7C1ZYL8-F1
#
_cell.length_a   1.000
_cell.length_b   1.000
_cell.length_c   1.000
_cell.angle_alpha   90.00
_cell.angle_beta   90.00
_cell.angle_gamma   90.00
#
_symmetry.space_group_name_H-M   'P 1'
#
loop_
_entity.id
_entity.type
_entity.pdbx_description
1 polymer ?
#
loop_
_entity_poly.entity_id
_entity_poly.type
_entity_poly.pdbx_seq_one_letter_code
_entity_poly.pdbx_strand_id
1 'polypeptide(L)'
;MENIISITQIITTVVLIISLWITYKEFQRSNRVRKQDMYTKLELSSVELFKLAIEYPELEKIYDTKIDENISGSEKKRFLEYTACLLNLFEIQFKLRLSGDVEPVIFASWMPWLYELCRGMYFRNVWGNLQKHYIPEFRKFINSLMDIINTADELNRERIFYEKASQLMGNDEIIKNWLNG
;
A
#
# COMPACT_ATOMS: atom_id res chain seq x y z
N MET A 1 40.76 0.37 48.88
CA MET A 1 40.84 -0.16 47.50
C MET A 1 39.47 -0.63 47.03
N GLU A 2 38.71 -1.39 47.84
CA GLU A 2 37.33 -1.81 47.55
C GLU A 2 36.36 -0.66 47.23
N ASN A 3 36.35 0.42 48.02
CA ASN A 3 35.45 1.56 47.76
C ASN A 3 35.68 2.23 46.39
N ILE A 4 36.91 2.22 45.87
CA ILE A 4 37.21 2.81 44.56
C ILE A 4 36.64 1.91 43.45
N ILE A 5 36.80 0.59 43.58
CA ILE A 5 36.26 -0.40 42.63
C ILE A 5 34.73 -0.33 42.58
N SER A 6 34.07 -0.24 43.74
CA SER A 6 32.60 -0.11 43.83
C SER A 6 32.10 1.19 43.20
N ILE A 7 32.79 2.32 43.40
CA ILE A 7 32.44 3.60 42.77
C ILE A 7 32.60 3.52 41.25
N THR A 8 33.69 2.92 40.75
CA THR A 8 33.90 2.73 39.31
C THR A 8 32.81 1.86 38.69
N GLN A 9 32.40 0.77 39.35
CA GLN A 9 31.30 -0.08 38.87
C GLN A 9 29.97 0.67 38.78
N ILE A 10 29.64 1.49 39.78
CA ILE A 10 28.45 2.35 39.76
C ILE A 10 28.50 3.32 38.59
N ILE A 11 29.62 4.02 38.41
CA ILE A 11 29.80 4.97 37.30
C ILE A 11 29.64 4.27 35.95
N THR A 12 30.28 3.11 35.76
CA THR A 12 30.22 2.36 34.51
C THR A 12 28.80 1.88 34.21
N THR A 13 28.07 1.45 35.23
CA THR A 13 26.65 1.04 35.11
C THR A 13 25.76 2.21 34.73
N VAL A 14 25.97 3.38 35.35
CA VAL A 14 25.23 4.60 35.03
C VAL A 14 25.51 5.05 33.59
N VAL A 15 26.77 5.02 33.15
CA VAL A 15 27.14 5.32 31.76
C VAL A 15 26.47 4.35 30.79
N LEU A 16 26.47 3.04 31.07
CA LEU A 16 25.79 2.06 30.23
C LEU A 16 24.29 2.33 30.11
N ILE A 17 23.60 2.63 31.22
CA ILE A 17 22.18 2.95 31.23
C ILE A 17 21.90 4.19 30.38
N ILE A 18 22.69 5.25 30.54
CA ILE A 18 22.55 6.49 29.76
C ILE A 18 22.80 6.20 28.27
N SER A 19 23.85 5.44 27.93
CA SER A 19 24.14 5.05 26.55
C SER A 19 23.00 4.25 25.92
N LEU A 20 22.44 3.25 26.63
CA LEU A 20 21.30 2.48 26.16
C LEU A 20 20.07 3.37 25.94
N TRP A 21 19.82 4.33 26.82
CA TRP A 21 18.73 5.30 26.67
C TRP A 21 18.92 6.21 25.45
N ILE A 22 20.14 6.72 25.23
CA ILE A 22 20.47 7.53 24.05
C ILE A 22 20.29 6.69 22.77
N THR A 23 20.82 5.47 22.72
CA THR A 23 20.67 4.56 21.58
C THR A 23 19.20 4.25 21.31
N TYR A 24 18.40 4.03 22.35
CA TYR A 24 16.96 3.81 22.21
C TYR A 24 16.25 5.04 21.62
N LYS A 25 16.60 6.24 22.08
CA LYS A 25 16.04 7.49 21.57
C LYS A 25 16.43 7.75 20.11
N GLU A 26 17.69 7.50 19.75
CA GLU A 26 18.17 7.60 18.37
C GLU A 26 17.51 6.56 17.47
N PHE A 27 17.31 5.32 17.96
CA PHE A 27 16.58 4.29 17.23
C PHE A 27 15.14 4.72 16.92
N GLN A 28 14.43 5.27 17.91
CA GLN A 28 13.07 5.80 17.72
C GLN A 28 13.03 6.96 16.72
N ARG A 29 13.97 7.90 16.81
CA ARG A 29 14.10 9.03 15.88
C ARG A 29 14.40 8.56 14.45
N SER A 30 15.36 7.65 14.31
CA SER A 30 15.74 7.04 13.03
C SER A 30 14.55 6.33 12.39
N ASN A 31 13.77 5.59 13.18
CA ASN A 31 12.59 4.90 12.68
C ASN A 31 11.51 5.88 12.21
N ARG A 32 11.28 6.99 12.92
CA ARG A 32 10.35 8.05 12.49
C ARG A 32 10.79 8.70 11.18
N VAL A 33 12.07 9.04 11.05
CA VAL A 33 12.63 9.62 9.82
C VAL A 33 12.47 8.65 8.65
N ARG A 34 12.76 7.36 8.88
CA ARG A 34 12.58 6.32 7.86
C ARG A 34 11.14 6.23 7.37
N LYS A 35 10.15 6.23 8.27
CA LYS A 35 8.73 6.21 7.89
C LYS A 35 8.33 7.42 7.05
N GLN A 36 8.80 8.61 7.43
CA GLN A 36 8.54 9.85 6.66
C GLN A 36 9.19 9.82 5.27
N ASP A 37 10.42 9.33 5.17
CA ASP A 37 11.13 9.19 3.87
C ASP A 37 10.41 8.19 2.96
N MET A 38 9.96 7.06 3.50
CA MET A 38 9.19 6.06 2.75
C MET A 38 7.85 6.60 2.25
N TYR A 39 7.10 7.30 3.12
CA TYR A 39 5.87 7.96 2.71
C TYR A 39 6.11 9.00 1.61
N THR A 40 7.12 9.85 1.78
CA THR A 40 7.48 10.87 0.78
C THR A 40 7.82 10.24 -0.57
N LYS A 41 8.59 9.14 -0.58
CA LYS A 41 8.92 8.42 -1.81
C LYS A 41 7.69 7.85 -2.50
N LEU A 42 6.78 7.25 -1.74
CA LEU A 42 5.52 6.72 -2.27
C LEU A 42 4.66 7.82 -2.89
N GLU A 43 4.55 8.96 -2.21
CA GLU A 43 3.80 10.11 -2.72
C GLU A 43 4.44 10.71 -3.98
N LEU A 44 5.76 10.79 -4.03
CA LEU A 44 6.44 11.25 -5.25
C LEU A 44 6.23 10.28 -6.41
N SER A 45 6.31 8.97 -6.17
CA SER A 45 6.04 7.96 -7.19
C SER A 45 4.57 7.93 -7.64
N SER A 46 3.61 8.20 -6.73
CA SER A 46 2.20 8.32 -7.10
C SER A 46 1.97 9.54 -8.00
N VAL A 47 2.57 10.68 -7.65
CA VAL A 47 2.53 11.91 -8.44
C VAL A 47 3.14 11.72 -9.82
N GLU A 48 4.23 10.97 -9.96
CA GLU A 48 4.81 10.63 -11.26
C GLU A 48 3.84 9.83 -12.14
N LEU A 49 3.11 8.86 -11.58
CA LEU A 49 2.09 8.11 -12.32
C LEU A 49 0.90 8.99 -12.72
N PHE A 50 0.47 9.91 -11.86
CA PHE A 50 -0.59 10.84 -12.20
C PHE A 50 -0.17 11.83 -13.29
N LYS A 51 1.07 12.33 -13.24
CA LYS A 51 1.62 13.15 -14.33
C LYS A 51 1.63 12.40 -15.65
N LEU A 52 2.01 11.11 -15.62
CA LEU A 52 1.96 10.28 -16.82
C LEU A 52 0.54 10.13 -17.37
N ALA A 53 -0.46 9.93 -16.51
CA ALA A 53 -1.86 9.87 -16.94
C ALA A 53 -2.37 11.20 -17.50
N ILE A 54 -1.89 12.34 -16.97
CA ILE A 54 -2.17 13.66 -17.52
C ILE A 54 -1.53 13.86 -18.91
N GLU A 55 -0.30 13.38 -19.09
CA GLU A 55 0.41 13.45 -20.37
C GLU A 55 -0.19 12.51 -21.44
N TYR A 56 -0.72 11.36 -21.00
CA TYR A 56 -1.33 10.34 -21.85
C TYR A 56 -2.75 10.00 -21.33
N PRO A 57 -3.76 10.85 -21.59
CA PRO A 57 -5.11 10.67 -21.05
C PRO A 57 -5.77 9.35 -21.44
N GLU A 58 -5.31 8.68 -22.50
CA GLU A 58 -5.84 7.36 -22.85
C GLU A 58 -5.60 6.32 -21.75
N LEU A 59 -4.62 6.52 -20.87
CA LEU A 59 -4.30 5.61 -19.77
C LEU A 59 -5.44 5.51 -18.75
N GLU A 60 -6.28 6.54 -18.61
CA GLU A 60 -7.42 6.49 -17.69
C GLU A 60 -8.46 5.43 -18.09
N LYS A 61 -8.47 5.00 -19.35
CA LYS A 61 -9.37 3.94 -19.84
C LYS A 61 -9.16 2.59 -19.13
N ILE A 62 -8.07 2.39 -18.38
CA ILE A 62 -7.91 1.17 -17.56
C ILE A 62 -9.00 1.04 -16.48
N TYR A 63 -9.59 2.16 -16.05
CA TYR A 63 -10.65 2.22 -15.04
C TYR A 63 -12.05 2.04 -15.64
N ASP A 64 -12.18 2.03 -16.97
CA ASP A 64 -13.47 1.91 -17.63
C ASP A 64 -14.11 0.54 -17.34
N THR A 65 -15.39 0.59 -16.97
CA THR A 65 -16.22 -0.61 -16.72
C THR A 65 -16.65 -1.32 -18.00
N LYS A 66 -16.25 -0.81 -19.17
CA LYS A 66 -16.48 -1.41 -20.49
C LYS A 66 -15.15 -1.50 -21.24
N ILE A 67 -15.00 -2.54 -22.05
CA ILE A 67 -13.81 -2.71 -22.88
C ILE A 67 -14.05 -1.97 -24.18
N ASP A 68 -13.13 -1.08 -24.54
CA ASP A 68 -13.01 -0.59 -25.91
C ASP A 68 -12.39 -1.71 -26.77
N GLU A 69 -13.17 -2.26 -27.71
CA GLU A 69 -12.71 -3.35 -28.58
C GLU A 69 -11.66 -2.89 -29.60
N ASN A 70 -11.53 -1.58 -29.82
CA ASN A 70 -10.67 -0.99 -30.85
C ASN A 70 -9.29 -0.53 -30.33
N ILE A 71 -8.87 -0.96 -29.15
CA ILE A 71 -7.56 -0.58 -28.60
C ILE A 71 -6.43 -1.17 -29.46
N SER A 72 -5.56 -0.30 -29.98
CA SER A 72 -4.41 -0.71 -30.79
C SER A 72 -3.39 -1.53 -29.98
N GLY A 73 -2.52 -2.28 -30.67
CA GLY A 73 -1.46 -3.06 -30.00
C GLY A 73 -0.51 -2.22 -29.15
N SER A 74 -0.21 -0.98 -29.58
CA SER A 74 0.68 -0.08 -28.84
C SER A 74 0.00 0.48 -27.59
N GLU A 75 -1.31 0.81 -27.66
CA GLU A 75 -2.11 1.22 -26.50
C GLU A 75 -2.26 0.08 -25.49
N LYS A 76 -2.54 -1.15 -25.95
CA LYS A 76 -2.60 -2.33 -25.07
C LYS A 76 -1.31 -2.50 -24.26
N LYS A 77 -0.15 -2.27 -24.89
CA LYS A 77 1.13 -2.30 -24.20
C LYS A 77 1.23 -1.18 -23.15
N ARG A 78 0.90 0.07 -23.51
CA ARG A 78 0.92 1.19 -22.56
C ARG A 78 0.01 0.96 -21.36
N PHE A 79 -1.20 0.44 -21.58
CA PHE A 79 -2.16 0.13 -20.52
C PHE A 79 -1.62 -0.96 -19.60
N LEU A 80 -0.98 -1.99 -20.16
CA LEU A 80 -0.41 -3.08 -19.39
C LEU A 80 0.72 -2.59 -18.48
N GLU A 81 1.65 -1.79 -19.03
CA GLU A 81 2.77 -1.23 -18.28
C GLU A 81 2.28 -0.26 -17.20
N TYR A 82 1.32 0.62 -17.53
CA TYR A 82 0.73 1.55 -16.57
C TYR A 82 0.01 0.81 -15.42
N THR A 83 -0.78 -0.21 -15.76
CA THR A 83 -1.43 -1.09 -14.78
C THR A 83 -0.39 -1.79 -13.90
N ALA A 84 0.70 -2.31 -14.47
CA ALA A 84 1.77 -2.95 -13.72
C ALA A 84 2.45 -1.97 -12.75
N CYS A 85 2.70 -0.74 -13.18
CA CYS A 85 3.26 0.31 -12.32
C CYS A 85 2.34 0.64 -11.13
N LEU A 86 1.04 0.80 -11.36
CA LEU A 86 0.05 1.01 -10.30
C LEU A 86 0.06 -0.15 -9.30
N LEU A 87 0.00 -1.39 -9.79
CA LEU A 87 0.01 -2.57 -8.94
C LEU A 87 1.32 -2.73 -8.15
N ASN A 88 2.47 -2.33 -8.71
CA ASN A 88 3.73 -2.31 -7.97
C ASN A 88 3.67 -1.32 -6.80
N LEU A 89 3.08 -0.13 -6.98
CA LEU A 89 2.86 0.80 -5.87
C LEU A 89 1.89 0.23 -4.83
N PHE A 90 0.80 -0.40 -5.26
CA PHE A 90 -0.13 -1.06 -4.36
C PHE A 90 0.53 -2.20 -3.57
N GLU A 91 1.38 -3.02 -4.19
CA GLU A 91 2.09 -4.10 -3.50
C GLU A 91 3.05 -3.55 -2.44
N ILE A 92 3.78 -2.48 -2.74
CA ILE A 92 4.64 -1.81 -1.76
C ILE A 92 3.78 -1.31 -0.59
N GLN A 93 2.72 -0.55 -0.86
CA GLN A 93 1.80 -0.05 0.17
C GLN A 93 1.20 -1.18 1.02
N PHE A 94 0.80 -2.28 0.38
CA PHE A 94 0.30 -3.48 1.04
C PHE A 94 1.31 -4.06 2.02
N LYS A 95 2.58 -4.24 1.58
CA LYS A 95 3.63 -4.76 2.47
C LYS A 95 3.93 -3.82 3.63
N LEU A 96 3.94 -2.51 3.40
CA LEU A 96 4.17 -1.52 4.47
C LEU A 96 3.03 -1.46 5.47
N ARG A 97 1.79 -1.65 5.01
CA ARG A 97 0.64 -1.77 5.90
C ARG A 97 0.74 -3.01 6.78
N LEU A 98 1.15 -4.15 6.20
CA LEU A 98 1.33 -5.40 6.95
C LEU A 98 2.47 -5.31 7.98
N SER A 99 3.55 -4.59 7.68
CA SER A 99 4.67 -4.40 8.61
C SER A 99 4.42 -3.33 9.68
N GLY A 100 3.33 -2.54 9.56
CA GLY A 100 3.06 -1.40 10.45
C GLY A 100 4.00 -0.21 10.22
N ASP A 101 4.64 -0.14 9.05
CA ASP A 101 5.52 0.96 8.67
C ASP A 101 4.75 2.16 8.10
N VAL A 102 3.50 1.95 7.66
CA VAL A 102 2.59 3.02 7.21
C VAL A 102 1.38 3.16 8.14
N GLU A 103 0.89 4.38 8.32
CA GLU A 103 -0.31 4.63 9.11
C GLU A 103 -1.54 4.05 8.42
N PRO A 104 -2.50 3.44 9.14
CA PRO A 104 -3.66 2.81 8.53
C PRO A 104 -4.47 3.75 7.62
N VAL A 105 -4.62 5.03 8.01
CA VAL A 105 -5.33 6.05 7.21
C VAL A 105 -4.67 6.31 5.86
N ILE A 106 -3.33 6.26 5.80
CA ILE A 106 -2.59 6.42 4.55
C ILE A 106 -2.85 5.24 3.64
N PHE A 107 -2.89 4.01 4.15
CA PHE A 107 -3.23 2.86 3.31
C PHE A 107 -4.71 2.90 2.87
N ALA A 108 -5.62 3.32 3.76
CA ALA A 108 -7.05 3.40 3.47
C ALA A 108 -7.37 4.39 2.35
N SER A 109 -6.61 5.49 2.21
CA SER A 109 -6.82 6.47 1.12
C SER A 109 -6.56 5.93 -0.29
N TRP A 110 -5.92 4.77 -0.40
CA TRP A 110 -5.66 4.09 -1.67
C TRP A 110 -6.76 3.09 -2.04
N MET A 111 -7.66 2.77 -1.12
CA MET A 111 -8.74 1.82 -1.37
C MET A 111 -9.74 2.27 -2.45
N PRO A 112 -10.12 3.56 -2.58
CA PRO A 112 -10.94 4.02 -3.70
C PRO A 112 -10.29 3.71 -5.05
N TRP A 113 -9.01 4.04 -5.22
CA TRP A 113 -8.25 3.78 -6.45
C TRP A 113 -8.18 2.28 -6.76
N LEU A 114 -7.99 1.45 -5.73
CA LEU A 114 -7.96 0.01 -5.90
C LEU A 114 -9.33 -0.56 -6.28
N TYR A 115 -10.40 0.00 -5.70
CA TYR A 115 -11.78 -0.35 -6.04
C TYR A 115 -12.10 -0.02 -7.49
N GLU A 116 -11.76 1.18 -7.96
CA GLU A 116 -11.92 1.60 -9.35
C GLU A 116 -11.12 0.70 -10.30
N LEU A 117 -9.86 0.40 -9.98
CA LEU A 117 -9.03 -0.50 -10.77
C LEU A 117 -9.65 -1.90 -10.87
N CYS A 118 -10.11 -2.46 -9.75
CA CYS A 118 -10.73 -3.79 -9.71
C CYS A 118 -12.06 -3.85 -10.50
N ARG A 119 -12.75 -2.72 -10.67
CA ARG A 119 -13.93 -2.60 -11.53
C ARG A 119 -13.60 -2.47 -13.01
N GLY A 120 -12.44 -1.91 -13.33
CA GLY A 120 -11.98 -1.70 -14.70
C GLY A 120 -11.90 -3.02 -15.48
N MET A 121 -12.62 -3.11 -16.59
CA MET A 121 -12.67 -4.36 -17.36
C MET A 121 -11.33 -4.72 -17.99
N TYR A 122 -10.53 -3.72 -18.35
CA TYR A 122 -9.17 -3.96 -18.84
C TYR A 122 -8.34 -4.70 -17.79
N PHE A 123 -8.28 -4.19 -16.56
CA PHE A 123 -7.55 -4.82 -15.46
C PHE A 123 -8.02 -6.25 -15.21
N ARG A 124 -9.34 -6.47 -15.17
CA ARG A 124 -9.93 -7.81 -14.96
C ARG A 124 -9.47 -8.82 -16.01
N ASN A 125 -9.29 -8.40 -17.27
CA ASN A 125 -8.80 -9.26 -18.34
C ASN A 125 -7.31 -9.58 -18.23
N VAL A 126 -6.49 -8.62 -17.81
CA VAL A 126 -5.03 -8.78 -17.78
C VAL A 126 -4.52 -9.37 -16.46
N TRP A 127 -5.28 -9.25 -15.38
CA TRP A 127 -4.89 -9.68 -14.04
C TRP A 127 -4.48 -11.16 -13.99
N GLY A 128 -5.20 -12.03 -14.71
CA GLY A 128 -4.87 -13.46 -14.80
C GLY A 128 -3.41 -13.73 -15.23
N ASN A 129 -2.88 -12.88 -16.12
CA ASN A 129 -1.50 -12.95 -16.60
C ASN A 129 -0.52 -12.18 -15.70
N LEU A 130 -0.96 -11.05 -15.14
CA LEU A 130 -0.14 -10.17 -14.30
C LEU A 130 0.15 -10.75 -12.91
N GLN A 131 -0.82 -11.47 -12.31
CA GLN A 131 -0.74 -11.92 -10.92
C GLN A 131 0.55 -12.70 -10.59
N LYS A 132 1.14 -13.40 -11.57
CA LYS A 132 2.38 -14.19 -11.38
C LYS A 132 3.61 -13.34 -11.03
N HIS A 133 3.58 -12.04 -11.26
CA HIS A 133 4.67 -11.12 -10.98
C HIS A 133 4.68 -10.60 -9.53
N TYR A 134 3.60 -10.83 -8.78
CA TYR A 134 3.41 -10.28 -7.44
C TYR A 134 3.59 -11.34 -6.34
N ILE A 135 3.72 -10.97 -5.08
CA ILE A 135 3.82 -11.93 -3.96
C ILE A 135 2.50 -12.67 -3.70
N PRO A 136 2.52 -13.93 -3.24
CA PRO A 136 1.31 -14.74 -3.07
C PRO A 136 0.22 -14.10 -2.18
N GLU A 137 0.61 -13.39 -1.12
CA GLU A 137 -0.29 -12.71 -0.20
C GLU A 137 -1.04 -11.57 -0.89
N PHE A 138 -0.33 -10.77 -1.69
CA PHE A 138 -0.93 -9.69 -2.46
C PHE A 138 -1.87 -10.23 -3.55
N ARG A 139 -1.50 -11.33 -4.22
CA ARG A 139 -2.40 -12.00 -5.17
C ARG A 139 -3.71 -12.43 -4.51
N LYS A 140 -3.63 -13.08 -3.34
CA LYS A 140 -4.80 -13.50 -2.57
C LYS A 140 -5.67 -12.31 -2.16
N PHE A 141 -5.03 -11.20 -1.77
CA PHE A 141 -5.72 -9.96 -1.43
C PHE A 141 -6.53 -9.43 -2.63
N ILE A 142 -5.87 -9.22 -3.78
CA ILE A 142 -6.54 -8.73 -5.00
C ILE A 142 -7.62 -9.70 -5.50
N ASN A 143 -7.35 -11.00 -5.54
CA ASN A 143 -8.35 -12.01 -5.94
C ASN A 143 -9.60 -11.94 -5.06
N SER A 144 -9.43 -11.83 -3.74
CA SER A 144 -10.55 -11.75 -2.80
C SER A 144 -11.40 -10.49 -3.01
N LEU A 145 -10.78 -9.38 -3.41
CA LEU A 145 -11.45 -8.13 -3.71
C LEU A 145 -12.18 -8.17 -5.06
N MET A 146 -11.56 -8.79 -6.06
CA MET A 146 -12.14 -9.06 -7.37
C MET A 146 -13.37 -9.95 -7.29
N ASP A 147 -13.38 -10.93 -6.39
CA ASP A 147 -14.55 -11.78 -6.13
C ASP A 147 -15.76 -10.96 -5.66
N ILE A 148 -15.55 -9.92 -4.84
CA ILE A 148 -16.62 -8.99 -4.43
C ILE A 148 -17.15 -8.22 -5.63
N ILE A 149 -16.28 -7.72 -6.52
CA ILE A 149 -16.71 -7.02 -7.73
C ILE A 149 -17.62 -7.90 -8.59
N ASN A 150 -17.35 -9.21 -8.66
CA ASN A 150 -18.10 -10.17 -9.47
C ASN A 150 -19.43 -10.60 -8.83
N THR A 151 -19.51 -10.64 -7.50
CA THR A 151 -20.61 -11.31 -6.78
C THR A 151 -21.54 -10.34 -6.06
N ALA A 152 -21.05 -9.17 -5.66
CA ALA A 152 -21.84 -8.23 -4.89
C ALA A 152 -22.77 -7.39 -5.77
N ASP A 153 -23.95 -7.14 -5.21
CA ASP A 153 -24.94 -6.21 -5.75
C ASP A 153 -24.33 -4.83 -5.94
N GLU A 154 -24.67 -4.17 -7.06
CA GLU A 154 -24.04 -2.91 -7.48
C GLU A 154 -24.19 -1.80 -6.44
N LEU A 155 -25.32 -1.76 -5.74
CA LEU A 155 -25.66 -0.70 -4.79
C LEU A 155 -24.83 -0.79 -3.49
N ASN A 156 -24.37 -1.99 -3.14
CA ASN A 156 -23.60 -2.25 -1.91
C ASN A 156 -22.15 -2.68 -2.18
N ARG A 157 -21.77 -2.87 -3.45
CA ARG A 157 -20.50 -3.46 -3.87
C ARG A 157 -19.31 -2.76 -3.23
N GLU A 158 -19.32 -1.44 -3.25
CA GLU A 158 -18.24 -0.64 -2.70
C GLU A 158 -18.09 -0.86 -1.18
N ARG A 159 -19.17 -0.69 -0.41
CA ARG A 159 -19.15 -0.96 1.03
C ARG A 159 -18.65 -2.37 1.37
N ILE A 160 -19.14 -3.39 0.66
CA ILE A 160 -18.72 -4.78 0.87
C ILE A 160 -17.25 -4.97 0.49
N PHE A 161 -16.75 -4.25 -0.52
CA PHE A 161 -15.34 -4.25 -0.91
C PHE A 161 -14.45 -3.73 0.23
N TYR A 162 -14.81 -2.59 0.85
CA TYR A 162 -14.08 -2.05 2.00
C TYR A 162 -14.16 -2.98 3.21
N GLU A 163 -15.33 -3.57 3.50
CA GLU A 163 -15.47 -4.57 4.57
C GLU A 163 -14.57 -5.78 4.35
N LYS A 164 -14.49 -6.27 3.11
CA LYS A 164 -13.61 -7.38 2.76
C LYS A 164 -12.13 -7.00 2.88
N ALA A 165 -11.75 -5.83 2.40
CA ALA A 165 -10.38 -5.31 2.54
C ALA A 165 -9.99 -5.19 4.02
N SER A 166 -10.90 -4.68 4.86
CA SER A 166 -10.72 -4.58 6.31
C SER A 166 -10.46 -5.95 6.96
N GLN A 167 -11.28 -6.96 6.64
CA GLN A 167 -11.10 -8.33 7.15
C GLN A 167 -9.74 -8.91 6.77
N LEU A 168 -9.30 -8.71 5.52
CA LEU A 168 -8.00 -9.17 5.04
C LEU A 168 -6.82 -8.45 5.70
N MET A 169 -7.05 -7.24 6.24
CA MET A 169 -6.09 -6.41 6.96
C MET A 169 -6.22 -6.51 8.49
N GLY A 170 -6.81 -7.60 8.99
CA GLY A 170 -6.94 -7.83 10.44
C GLY A 170 -8.07 -7.04 11.09
N ASN A 171 -9.19 -6.85 10.39
CA ASN A 171 -10.34 -6.05 10.80
C ASN A 171 -9.99 -4.57 11.04
N ASP A 172 -9.26 -3.98 10.09
CA ASP A 172 -8.92 -2.56 10.12
C ASP A 172 -10.19 -1.70 10.02
N GLU A 173 -10.57 -1.07 11.13
CA GLU A 173 -11.78 -0.24 11.22
C GLU A 173 -11.67 1.05 10.38
N ILE A 174 -10.46 1.54 10.07
CA ILE A 174 -10.30 2.73 9.23
C ILE A 174 -10.65 2.41 7.78
N ILE A 175 -10.19 1.25 7.28
CA ILE A 175 -10.57 0.78 5.94
C ILE A 175 -12.08 0.55 5.87
N LYS A 176 -12.65 -0.13 6.86
CA LYS A 176 -14.08 -0.48 6.89
C LYS A 176 -15.00 0.74 6.87
N ASN A 177 -14.62 1.79 7.60
CA ASN A 177 -15.44 3.00 7.76
C ASN A 177 -15.02 4.14 6.83
N TRP A 178 -14.20 3.88 5.81
CA TRP A 178 -13.66 4.91 4.92
C TRP A 178 -14.75 5.78 4.27
N LEU A 179 -15.89 5.18 3.90
CA LEU A 179 -17.01 5.89 3.29
C LEU A 179 -17.85 6.73 4.27
N ASN A 180 -17.65 6.55 5.58
CA ASN A 180 -18.42 7.23 6.63
C ASN A 180 -17.70 8.46 7.21
N GLY A 181 -16.49 8.75 6.74
CA GLY A 181 -15.62 9.82 7.22
C GLY A 181 -15.82 11.16 6.51
#